data_AF-A0A553IFX7-F1
#
_entry.id   AF-A0A553IFX7-F1
#
_cell.length_a   1.000
_cell.length_b   1.000
_cell.length_c   1.000
_cell.angle_alpha   90.00
_cell.angle_beta   90.00
_cell.angle_gamma   90.00
#
_symmetry.space_group_name_H-M   'P 1'
#
loop_
_entity.id
_entity.type
_entity.pdbx_description
1 polymer ?
#
loop_
_entity_poly.entity_id
_entity_poly.type
_entity_poly.pdbx_seq_one_letter_code
_entity_poly.pdbx_strand_id
1 'polypeptide(L)'
;MTNGQKTIRSGHLGGCVPTTPVLQYRRNWSPSQGVVMICWHVDDQIPSSKLSGDSVNMDVVFPPLAFGPDGYSLTVDGRGSVPKMFREMRIGSIYVEFLRLDSSDTPARLRNLLKNHAIIKVDFTFPYGNTENDRYDGARINLQTKVEISDGPYQPGELFVKPARYPAASYSTARTCRIDLQQNITLDHLLWVIESNNLQYFSFVVLNHKYYGCRDFVI
;
A
#
# COMPACT_ATOMS: atom_id res chain seq x y z
N MET A 1 29.91 1.82 65.92
CA MET A 1 28.81 1.13 65.22
C MET A 1 27.53 1.81 65.66
N THR A 2 27.10 2.80 64.89
CA THR A 2 26.13 3.82 65.32
C THR A 2 25.27 4.23 64.14
N ASN A 3 23.96 4.05 64.33
CA ASN A 3 22.82 4.88 63.94
C ASN A 3 22.89 5.79 62.69
N GLY A 4 21.80 5.74 61.93
CA GLY A 4 21.06 6.97 61.62
C GLY A 4 20.64 7.14 60.18
N GLN A 5 19.34 6.96 59.91
CA GLN A 5 18.68 7.52 58.74
C GLN A 5 18.89 9.05 58.69
N LYS A 6 19.11 9.60 57.50
CA LYS A 6 18.80 11.01 57.21
C LYS A 6 18.38 11.20 55.76
N THR A 7 17.14 11.66 55.62
CA THR A 7 16.49 12.13 54.41
C THR A 7 17.12 13.45 53.93
N ILE A 8 17.34 13.61 52.62
CA ILE A 8 17.53 14.91 51.97
C ILE A 8 16.56 14.99 50.78
N ARG A 9 15.76 16.07 50.75
CA ARG A 9 14.93 16.50 49.62
C ARG A 9 15.71 17.45 48.72
N SER A 10 15.52 17.33 47.41
CA SER A 10 15.68 18.35 46.33
C SER A 10 15.76 17.55 45.02
N GLY A 11 15.11 17.82 43.89
CA GLY A 11 14.28 18.90 43.38
C GLY A 11 13.87 18.47 41.96
N HIS A 12 12.87 19.12 41.38
CA HIS A 12 12.37 18.92 40.01
C HIS A 12 13.46 18.71 38.94
N LEU A 13 13.21 17.79 38.00
CA LEU A 13 12.89 18.10 36.60
C LEU A 13 12.34 16.82 35.93
N GLY A 14 11.07 16.87 35.55
CA GLY A 14 10.42 15.82 34.78
C GLY A 14 10.97 15.78 33.36
N GLY A 15 11.72 14.72 33.06
CA GLY A 15 11.99 14.31 31.68
C GLY A 15 10.96 13.27 31.27
N CYS A 16 9.92 13.68 30.55
CA CYS A 16 9.11 12.76 29.77
C CYS A 16 10.01 12.17 28.67
N VAL A 17 10.48 10.95 28.86
CA VAL A 17 11.03 10.14 27.78
C VAL A 17 9.83 9.70 26.92
N PRO A 18 9.75 10.05 25.63
CA PRO A 18 8.73 9.47 24.77
C PRO A 18 9.07 7.99 24.58
N THR A 19 8.30 7.11 25.19
CA THR A 19 8.28 5.69 24.84
C THR A 19 7.79 5.58 23.39
N THR A 20 8.70 5.23 22.48
CA THR A 20 8.37 4.84 21.12
C THR A 20 7.35 3.70 21.15
N PRO A 21 6.19 3.81 20.49
CA PRO A 21 5.25 2.70 20.41
C PRO A 21 5.88 1.56 19.60
N VAL A 22 6.04 0.40 20.25
CA VAL A 22 6.44 -0.85 19.60
C VAL A 22 5.19 -1.49 19.00
N LEU A 23 5.11 -1.55 17.68
CA LEU A 23 4.10 -2.31 16.97
C LEU A 23 4.29 -3.81 17.26
N GLN A 24 3.34 -4.43 17.95
CA GLN A 24 3.32 -5.88 18.13
C GLN A 24 2.56 -6.56 17.01
N TYR A 25 3.29 -7.37 16.24
CA TYR A 25 2.76 -8.31 15.28
C TYR A 25 2.22 -9.56 16.01
N ARG A 26 0.91 -9.84 15.92
CA ARG A 26 0.32 -11.11 16.37
C ARG A 26 -0.25 -11.90 15.18
N ARG A 27 0.35 -13.06 14.88
CA ARG A 27 -0.26 -14.09 14.02
C ARG A 27 -1.23 -14.91 14.84
N ASN A 28 -2.52 -14.87 14.49
CA ASN A 28 -3.45 -15.95 14.83
C ASN A 28 -3.62 -16.81 13.58
N TRP A 29 -2.93 -17.94 13.53
CA TRP A 29 -3.04 -18.92 12.46
C TRP A 29 -4.06 -19.99 12.87
N SER A 30 -5.16 -20.11 12.13
CA SER A 30 -6.08 -21.25 12.22
C SER A 30 -5.99 -22.05 10.92
N PRO A 31 -5.62 -23.35 10.95
CA PRO A 31 -5.48 -24.17 9.74
C PRO A 31 -6.78 -24.43 8.97
N SER A 32 -7.95 -24.11 9.54
CA SER A 32 -9.25 -24.54 9.01
C SER A 32 -9.98 -23.51 8.14
N GLN A 33 -9.48 -22.28 8.01
CA GLN A 33 -10.09 -21.25 7.17
C GLN A 33 -8.98 -20.45 6.46
N GLY A 34 -8.83 -20.66 5.16
CA GLY A 34 -7.82 -20.01 4.31
C GLY A 34 -8.09 -18.53 4.04
N VAL A 35 -8.30 -17.73 5.09
CA VAL A 35 -8.48 -16.28 5.02
C VAL A 35 -7.52 -15.64 6.00
N VAL A 36 -6.51 -14.93 5.49
CA VAL A 36 -5.69 -14.03 6.29
C VAL A 36 -6.49 -12.74 6.46
N MET A 37 -7.08 -12.57 7.64
CA MET A 37 -7.73 -11.33 8.04
C MET A 37 -6.67 -10.42 8.66
N ILE A 38 -6.29 -9.36 7.95
CA ILE A 38 -5.42 -8.31 8.49
C ILE A 38 -6.32 -7.37 9.30
N CYS A 39 -6.37 -7.56 10.62
CA CYS A 39 -7.04 -6.64 11.53
C CYS A 39 -6.10 -5.48 11.86
N TRP A 40 -6.52 -4.27 11.51
CA TRP A 40 -5.85 -3.03 11.89
C TRP A 40 -6.46 -2.54 13.20
N HIS A 41 -5.65 -2.37 14.25
CA HIS A 41 -6.05 -1.70 15.48
C HIS A 41 -5.16 -0.48 15.65
N VAL A 42 -5.75 0.70 15.73
CA VAL A 42 -5.05 1.96 15.99
C VAL A 42 -5.80 2.63 17.13
N ASP A 43 -5.06 3.03 18.18
CA ASP A 43 -5.62 3.69 19.35
C ASP A 43 -6.16 5.09 18.99
N ASP A 44 -7.45 5.30 19.23
CA ASP A 44 -8.19 6.53 18.96
C ASP A 44 -7.93 7.61 20.02
N GLN A 45 -7.14 8.64 19.69
CA GLN A 45 -7.10 9.90 20.44
C GLN A 45 -6.67 11.09 19.55
N ILE A 46 -7.56 11.67 18.72
CA ILE A 46 -7.42 13.09 18.31
C ILE A 46 -8.80 13.78 18.24
N PRO A 47 -9.00 14.98 18.83
CA PRO A 47 -10.31 15.64 18.89
C PRO A 47 -10.71 16.28 17.57
N SER A 48 -11.95 16.03 17.15
CA SER A 48 -12.62 16.68 16.03
C SER A 48 -13.06 18.10 16.40
N SER A 49 -12.28 19.13 16.07
CA SER A 49 -12.86 20.47 15.89
C SER A 49 -12.02 21.36 14.99
N LYS A 50 -12.73 21.99 14.04
CA LYS A 50 -12.35 23.12 13.16
C LYS A 50 -11.68 22.77 11.82
N LEU A 51 -12.51 22.63 10.79
CA LEU A 51 -12.19 23.12 9.44
C LEU A 51 -13.45 23.75 8.83
N SER A 52 -13.69 25.03 9.15
CA SER A 52 -14.57 25.92 8.40
C SER A 52 -13.90 26.30 7.09
N GLY A 53 -14.68 26.39 6.01
CA GLY A 53 -14.22 26.55 4.65
C GLY A 53 -13.44 27.83 4.40
N ASP A 54 -12.18 27.66 4.00
CA ASP A 54 -11.43 28.62 3.21
C ASP A 54 -11.39 28.10 1.77
N SER A 55 -11.84 28.94 0.82
CA SER A 55 -11.66 28.72 -0.61
C SER A 55 -10.16 28.85 -0.93
N VAL A 56 -9.45 27.73 -0.88
CA VAL A 56 -8.01 27.67 -1.19
C VAL A 56 -7.80 27.97 -2.67
N ASN A 57 -7.02 29.02 -2.92
CA ASN A 57 -6.59 29.47 -4.23
C ASN A 57 -5.82 28.34 -4.95
N MET A 58 -6.35 27.84 -6.07
CA MET A 58 -5.88 26.60 -6.73
C MET A 58 -4.87 26.84 -7.87
N ASP A 59 -3.90 27.73 -7.68
CA ASP A 59 -2.75 27.86 -8.59
C ASP A 59 -1.63 26.86 -8.24
N VAL A 60 -1.99 25.63 -7.88
CA VAL A 60 -0.98 24.57 -7.68
C VAL A 60 -0.59 24.05 -9.06
N VAL A 61 0.63 24.39 -9.50
CA VAL A 61 1.18 23.84 -10.73
C VAL A 61 1.78 22.47 -10.45
N PHE A 62 1.13 21.42 -10.96
CA PHE A 62 1.68 20.06 -10.88
C PHE A 62 2.74 19.83 -11.96
N PRO A 63 3.94 19.36 -11.60
CA PRO A 63 4.94 18.99 -12.59
C PRO A 63 4.47 17.75 -13.38
N PRO A 64 4.88 17.59 -14.65
CA PRO A 64 4.56 16.40 -15.41
C PRO A 64 5.20 15.15 -14.79
N LEU A 65 4.50 14.02 -14.87
CA LEU A 65 5.03 12.73 -14.45
C LEU A 65 5.76 12.06 -15.60
N ALA A 66 7.00 11.64 -15.37
CA ALA A 66 7.76 10.80 -16.28
C ALA A 66 7.86 9.38 -15.70
N PHE A 67 7.35 8.38 -16.42
CA PHE A 67 7.38 6.97 -16.02
C PHE A 67 7.40 6.05 -17.24
N GLY A 68 7.98 4.85 -17.07
CA GLY A 68 8.02 3.82 -18.10
C GLY A 68 6.67 3.11 -18.30
N PRO A 69 6.58 2.12 -19.20
CA PRO A 69 5.34 1.38 -19.46
C PRO A 69 4.76 0.71 -18.21
N ASP A 70 5.61 0.29 -17.26
CA ASP A 70 5.21 -0.39 -16.03
C ASP A 70 4.98 0.55 -14.84
N GLY A 71 5.51 1.77 -14.91
CA GLY A 71 5.43 2.76 -13.83
C GLY A 71 6.77 2.94 -13.10
N TYR A 72 6.70 3.30 -11.82
CA TYR A 72 7.84 3.45 -10.91
C TYR A 72 8.07 2.15 -10.15
N SER A 73 9.28 1.58 -10.20
CA SER A 73 9.59 0.34 -9.47
C SER A 73 9.85 0.63 -8.00
N LEU A 74 9.00 0.10 -7.12
CA LEU A 74 9.22 0.15 -5.67
C LEU A 74 10.23 -0.90 -5.20
N THR A 75 10.41 -1.97 -5.97
CA THR A 75 11.34 -3.04 -5.63
C THR A 75 12.78 -2.64 -5.90
N VAL A 76 13.03 -1.93 -7.03
CA VAL A 76 14.38 -1.55 -7.45
C VAL A 76 14.75 -0.15 -6.94
N ASP A 77 13.86 0.83 -7.14
CA ASP A 77 14.19 2.24 -6.90
C ASP A 77 13.57 2.79 -5.60
N GLY A 78 12.68 2.02 -4.97
CA GLY A 78 11.90 2.43 -3.81
C GLY A 78 10.90 3.57 -4.11
N ARG A 79 10.16 4.00 -3.10
CA ARG A 79 9.13 5.05 -3.18
C ARG A 79 9.74 6.40 -3.51
N GLY A 80 11.04 6.59 -3.27
CA GLY A 80 11.77 7.81 -3.61
C GLY A 80 11.74 8.12 -5.11
N SER A 81 11.59 7.09 -5.96
CA SER A 81 11.44 7.22 -7.42
C SER A 81 10.11 7.87 -7.84
N VAL A 82 9.08 7.80 -7.00
CA VAL A 82 7.78 8.41 -7.26
C VAL A 82 7.85 9.91 -6.93
N PRO A 83 7.47 10.82 -7.85
CA PRO A 83 7.54 12.26 -7.62
C PRO A 83 6.83 12.69 -6.34
N LYS A 84 7.49 13.55 -5.55
CA LYS A 84 7.04 13.95 -4.20
C LYS A 84 5.59 14.46 -4.19
N MET A 85 5.25 15.39 -5.09
CA MET A 85 3.88 15.94 -5.16
C MET A 85 2.83 14.87 -5.49
N PHE A 86 3.18 13.84 -6.26
CA PHE A 86 2.29 12.72 -6.56
C PHE A 86 2.12 11.82 -5.35
N ARG A 87 3.19 11.56 -4.59
CA ARG A 87 3.13 10.81 -3.32
C ARG A 87 2.33 11.54 -2.25
N GLU A 88 2.34 12.86 -2.24
CA GLU A 88 1.60 13.67 -1.26
C GLU A 88 0.10 13.77 -1.56
N MET A 89 -0.37 13.23 -2.69
CA MET A 89 -1.80 13.17 -3.02
C MET A 89 -2.57 12.39 -1.94
N ARG A 90 -3.69 12.96 -1.51
CA ARG A 90 -4.59 12.37 -0.52
C ARG A 90 -5.42 11.27 -1.17
N ILE A 91 -5.49 10.12 -0.51
CA ILE A 91 -6.30 8.99 -0.94
C ILE A 91 -7.73 9.17 -0.44
N GLY A 92 -8.70 9.11 -1.35
CA GLY A 92 -10.13 9.07 -1.04
C GLY A 92 -10.68 7.65 -0.92
N SER A 93 -10.14 6.68 -1.66
CA SER A 93 -10.58 5.28 -1.60
C SER A 93 -9.47 4.32 -2.01
N ILE A 94 -9.46 3.13 -1.41
CA ILE A 94 -8.56 2.03 -1.78
C ILE A 94 -9.40 0.84 -2.23
N TYR A 95 -9.01 0.24 -3.35
CA TYR A 95 -9.62 -0.94 -3.92
C TYR A 95 -8.58 -2.04 -4.05
N VAL A 96 -8.92 -3.24 -3.58
CA VAL A 96 -8.21 -4.47 -3.94
C VAL A 96 -9.00 -5.10 -5.08
N GLU A 97 -8.38 -5.14 -6.26
CA GLU A 97 -9.02 -5.66 -7.46
C GLU A 97 -8.40 -6.97 -7.88
N PHE A 98 -9.26 -7.97 -8.11
CA PHE A 98 -8.90 -9.25 -8.69
C PHE A 98 -9.25 -9.19 -10.17
N LEU A 99 -8.25 -9.10 -11.04
CA LEU A 99 -8.45 -8.90 -12.48
C LEU A 99 -8.95 -10.17 -13.18
N ARG A 100 -9.81 -9.98 -14.19
CA ARG A 100 -10.22 -11.03 -15.13
C ARG A 100 -9.03 -11.41 -16.00
N LEU A 101 -8.78 -12.71 -16.15
CA LEU A 101 -7.93 -13.21 -17.22
C LEU A 101 -8.73 -13.22 -18.52
N ASP A 102 -8.14 -12.70 -19.59
CA ASP A 102 -8.69 -12.84 -20.93
C ASP A 102 -8.70 -14.34 -21.27
N SER A 103 -9.89 -14.91 -21.39
CA SER A 103 -10.09 -16.35 -21.41
C SER A 103 -11.33 -16.69 -22.23
N SER A 104 -11.39 -16.12 -23.44
CA SER A 104 -12.45 -16.34 -24.42
C SER A 104 -12.78 -17.83 -24.60
N ASP A 105 -11.79 -18.71 -24.52
CA ASP A 105 -11.95 -20.15 -24.77
C ASP A 105 -11.94 -21.05 -23.52
N THR A 106 -11.89 -20.49 -22.31
CA THR A 106 -11.81 -21.31 -21.08
C THR A 106 -13.18 -21.47 -20.42
N PRO A 107 -13.61 -22.68 -20.02
CA PRO A 107 -14.87 -22.90 -19.30
C PRO A 107 -14.96 -22.07 -18.02
N ALA A 108 -16.15 -21.53 -17.70
CA ALA A 108 -16.37 -20.62 -16.55
C ALA A 108 -15.85 -21.16 -15.20
N ARG A 109 -15.98 -22.48 -14.97
CA ARG A 109 -15.46 -23.14 -13.77
C ARG A 109 -13.93 -23.11 -13.69
N LEU A 110 -13.23 -23.27 -14.82
CA LEU A 110 -11.78 -23.17 -14.92
C LEU A 110 -11.30 -21.72 -14.88
N ARG A 111 -12.05 -20.77 -15.44
CA ARG A 111 -11.77 -19.33 -15.31
C ARG A 111 -11.73 -18.86 -13.87
N ASN A 112 -12.66 -19.33 -13.03
CA ASN A 112 -12.69 -19.02 -11.60
C ASN A 112 -11.56 -19.69 -10.78
N LEU A 113 -10.87 -20.67 -11.36
CA LEU A 113 -9.72 -21.37 -10.75
C LEU A 113 -8.37 -20.84 -11.26
N LEU A 114 -8.35 -20.12 -12.38
CA LEU A 114 -7.17 -19.47 -12.90
C LEU A 114 -6.89 -18.20 -12.09
N LYS A 115 -5.62 -17.92 -11.85
CA LYS A 115 -5.17 -16.96 -10.84
C LYS A 115 -5.70 -15.57 -11.13
N ASN A 116 -6.33 -15.02 -10.12
CA ASN A 116 -6.68 -13.61 -10.07
C ASN A 116 -5.39 -12.80 -9.83
N HIS A 117 -4.96 -12.00 -10.81
CA HIS A 117 -3.97 -10.96 -10.53
C HIS A 117 -4.62 -9.95 -9.60
N ALA A 118 -4.11 -9.85 -8.37
CA ALA A 118 -4.53 -8.83 -7.43
C ALA A 118 -3.72 -7.55 -7.68
N ILE A 119 -4.41 -6.43 -7.71
CA ILE A 119 -3.78 -5.10 -7.69
C ILE A 119 -4.40 -4.28 -6.56
N ILE A 120 -3.64 -3.30 -6.06
CA ILE A 120 -4.19 -2.26 -5.19
C ILE A 120 -4.37 -1.02 -6.05
N LYS A 121 -5.59 -0.54 -6.18
CA LYS A 121 -5.91 0.74 -6.80
C LYS A 121 -6.24 1.75 -5.72
N VAL A 122 -5.78 2.97 -5.88
CA VAL A 122 -6.15 4.10 -5.03
C VAL A 122 -6.76 5.19 -5.88
N ASP A 123 -7.82 5.81 -5.38
CA ASP A 123 -8.39 7.03 -5.92
C ASP A 123 -7.95 8.21 -5.06
N PHE A 124 -7.59 9.31 -5.70
CA PHE A 124 -7.29 10.55 -5.00
C PHE A 124 -8.55 11.36 -4.73
N THR A 125 -8.52 12.16 -3.66
CA THR A 125 -9.63 13.09 -3.36
C THR A 125 -9.75 14.19 -4.41
N PHE A 126 -8.63 14.57 -5.02
CA PHE A 126 -8.53 15.50 -6.14
C PHE A 126 -7.55 14.90 -7.16
N PRO A 127 -7.77 15.07 -8.47
CA PRO A 127 -6.85 14.56 -9.46
C PRO A 127 -5.49 15.27 -9.36
N TYR A 128 -4.43 14.54 -9.70
CA TYR A 128 -3.12 15.12 -9.96
C TYR A 128 -3.06 15.63 -11.40
N GLY A 129 -2.48 16.81 -11.62
CA GLY A 129 -2.32 17.39 -12.95
C GLY A 129 -3.37 18.45 -13.29
N ASN A 130 -2.97 19.39 -14.15
CA ASN A 130 -3.77 20.58 -14.49
C ASN A 130 -4.43 20.49 -15.88
N THR A 131 -4.00 19.54 -16.71
CA THR A 131 -4.49 19.35 -18.07
C THR A 131 -5.15 17.99 -18.19
N GLU A 132 -6.07 17.82 -19.13
CA GLU A 132 -6.69 16.52 -19.40
C GLU A 132 -5.65 15.44 -19.78
N ASN A 133 -4.56 15.85 -20.45
CA ASN A 133 -3.49 14.96 -20.87
C ASN A 133 -2.59 14.50 -19.71
N ASP A 134 -2.52 15.24 -18.62
CA ASP A 134 -1.70 14.94 -17.45
C ASP A 134 -2.54 14.68 -16.20
N ARG A 135 -3.84 14.51 -16.37
CA ARG A 135 -4.78 14.27 -15.28
C ARG A 135 -4.73 12.80 -14.84
N TYR A 136 -4.44 12.59 -13.56
CA TYR A 136 -4.48 11.28 -12.92
C TYR A 136 -5.40 11.33 -11.70
N ASP A 137 -6.50 10.58 -11.74
CA ASP A 137 -7.45 10.48 -10.63
C ASP A 137 -6.98 9.52 -9.53
N GLY A 138 -5.84 8.85 -9.71
CA GLY A 138 -5.34 7.88 -8.72
C GLY A 138 -4.03 7.21 -9.11
N ALA A 139 -3.76 6.07 -8.46
CA ALA A 139 -2.60 5.21 -8.76
C ALA A 139 -2.97 3.72 -8.66
N ARG A 140 -2.21 2.89 -9.38
CA ARG A 140 -2.27 1.44 -9.31
C ARG A 140 -0.95 0.89 -8.83
N ILE A 141 -1.01 0.02 -7.84
CA ILE A 141 0.12 -0.73 -7.32
C ILE A 141 -0.02 -2.15 -7.89
N ASN A 142 0.84 -2.48 -8.85
CA ASN A 142 0.79 -3.72 -9.61
C ASN A 142 1.98 -4.62 -9.23
N LEU A 143 1.72 -5.92 -9.19
CA LEU A 143 2.73 -6.97 -9.01
C LEU A 143 3.03 -7.57 -10.38
N GLN A 144 4.31 -7.63 -10.77
CA GLN A 144 4.74 -8.24 -12.03
C GLN A 144 5.87 -9.25 -11.79
N THR A 145 5.93 -10.31 -12.60
CA THR A 145 7.07 -11.24 -12.62
C THR A 145 8.22 -10.63 -13.39
N LYS A 146 9.45 -10.73 -12.88
CA LYS A 146 10.62 -10.44 -13.72
C LYS A 146 10.71 -11.52 -14.81
N VAL A 147 10.72 -11.12 -16.08
CA VAL A 147 10.58 -12.04 -17.25
C VAL A 147 11.82 -12.94 -17.45
N GLU A 148 12.91 -12.71 -16.73
CA GLU A 148 14.10 -13.56 -16.79
C GLU A 148 13.80 -14.92 -16.18
N ILE A 149 13.48 -15.91 -17.03
CA ILE A 149 13.21 -17.30 -16.64
C ILE A 149 14.38 -17.80 -15.78
N SER A 150 14.17 -17.91 -14.47
CA SER A 150 15.04 -18.73 -13.63
C SER A 150 14.54 -20.17 -13.68
N ASP A 151 15.45 -21.14 -13.75
CA ASP A 151 15.12 -22.57 -13.66
C ASP A 151 14.67 -22.99 -12.25
N GLY A 152 14.44 -22.02 -11.36
CA GLY A 152 14.05 -22.23 -9.98
C GLY A 152 12.53 -22.39 -9.81
N PRO A 153 12.09 -23.03 -8.71
CA PRO A 153 10.68 -23.11 -8.34
C PRO A 153 10.10 -21.75 -7.91
N TYR A 154 10.93 -20.69 -7.84
CA TYR A 154 10.56 -19.35 -7.44
C TYR A 154 11.14 -18.32 -8.41
N GLN A 155 10.31 -17.39 -8.86
CA GLN A 155 10.69 -16.27 -9.71
C GLN A 155 10.49 -14.96 -8.93
N PRO A 156 11.52 -14.10 -8.79
CA PRO A 156 11.33 -12.81 -8.14
C PRO A 156 10.31 -11.94 -8.89
N GLY A 157 9.49 -11.24 -8.11
CA GLY A 157 8.56 -10.25 -8.60
C GLY A 157 9.05 -8.82 -8.36
N GLU A 158 8.44 -7.89 -9.08
CA GLU A 158 8.62 -6.45 -8.92
C GLU A 158 7.28 -5.77 -8.68
N LEU A 159 7.28 -4.82 -7.75
CA LEU A 159 6.13 -4.01 -7.37
C LEU A 159 6.24 -2.64 -8.04
N PHE A 160 5.21 -2.25 -8.79
CA PHE A 160 5.20 -0.99 -9.53
C PHE A 160 4.07 -0.07 -9.09
N VAL A 161 4.34 1.24 -9.03
CA VAL A 161 3.32 2.29 -8.92
C VAL A 161 3.10 2.91 -10.29
N LYS A 162 1.88 2.86 -10.79
CA LYS A 162 1.49 3.45 -12.07
C LYS A 162 0.37 4.47 -11.88
N PRO A 163 0.54 5.72 -12.35
CA PRO A 163 -0.55 6.70 -12.35
C PRO A 163 -1.79 6.18 -13.11
N ALA A 164 -2.99 6.47 -12.60
CA ALA A 164 -4.26 6.03 -13.18
C ALA A 164 -5.14 7.24 -13.53
N ARG A 165 -5.74 7.22 -14.74
CA ARG A 165 -6.59 8.30 -15.28
C ARG A 165 -8.09 8.04 -15.15
N TYR A 166 -8.46 7.13 -14.27
CA TYR A 166 -9.86 6.78 -14.08
C TYR A 166 -10.14 6.59 -12.59
N PRO A 167 -11.27 7.12 -12.10
CA PRO A 167 -11.75 6.82 -10.75
C PRO A 167 -12.41 5.43 -10.73
N ALA A 168 -12.71 4.95 -9.52
CA ALA A 168 -13.44 3.70 -9.24
C ALA A 168 -12.79 2.41 -9.77
N ALA A 169 -13.43 1.27 -9.52
CA ALA A 169 -12.87 -0.02 -9.87
C ALA A 169 -12.65 -0.18 -11.38
N SER A 170 -11.59 -0.88 -11.79
CA SER A 170 -11.33 -1.20 -13.20
C SER A 170 -12.45 -2.04 -13.82
N TYR A 171 -12.84 -1.75 -15.07
CA TYR A 171 -13.77 -2.59 -15.84
C TYR A 171 -13.26 -4.03 -16.06
N SER A 172 -11.93 -4.21 -16.03
CA SER A 172 -11.29 -5.53 -16.14
C SER A 172 -11.31 -6.32 -14.83
N THR A 173 -11.97 -5.84 -13.77
CA THR A 173 -12.05 -6.55 -12.49
C THR A 173 -13.08 -7.69 -12.51
N ALA A 174 -12.70 -8.84 -11.97
CA ALA A 174 -13.58 -9.96 -11.68
C ALA A 174 -14.27 -9.79 -10.32
N ARG A 175 -13.53 -9.27 -9.33
CA ARG A 175 -14.00 -8.96 -7.97
C ARG A 175 -13.24 -7.75 -7.44
N THR A 176 -13.93 -6.91 -6.69
CA THR A 176 -13.34 -5.76 -6.01
C THR A 176 -13.74 -5.75 -4.56
N CYS A 177 -12.77 -5.51 -3.68
CA CYS A 177 -12.99 -5.18 -2.28
C CYS A 177 -12.57 -3.73 -2.06
N ARG A 178 -13.42 -2.94 -1.43
CA ARG A 178 -13.07 -1.58 -0.99
C ARG A 178 -12.53 -1.65 0.44
N ILE A 179 -11.45 -0.93 0.70
CA ILE A 179 -10.93 -0.72 2.06
C ILE A 179 -11.34 0.69 2.47
N ASP A 180 -12.13 0.78 3.53
CA ASP A 180 -12.53 2.07 4.10
C ASP A 180 -11.43 2.62 5.00
N LEU A 181 -11.08 3.88 4.76
CA LEU A 181 -10.05 4.59 5.51
C LEU A 181 -10.70 5.28 6.71
N GLN A 182 -10.19 5.00 7.91
CA GLN A 182 -10.60 5.69 9.14
C GLN A 182 -10.02 7.11 9.23
N GLN A 183 -8.95 7.39 8.49
CA GLN A 183 -8.26 8.66 8.49
C GLN A 183 -7.76 9.03 7.09
N ASN A 184 -7.54 10.32 6.87
CA ASN A 184 -6.96 10.82 5.63
C ASN A 184 -5.49 10.42 5.54
N ILE A 185 -5.16 9.50 4.65
CA ILE A 185 -3.78 9.11 4.34
C ILE A 185 -3.38 9.57 2.94
N THR A 186 -2.07 9.73 2.73
CA THR A 186 -1.49 10.03 1.41
C THR A 186 -1.04 8.75 0.71
N LEU A 187 -0.76 8.86 -0.60
CA LEU A 187 -0.05 7.80 -1.31
C LEU A 187 1.28 7.47 -0.63
N ASP A 188 2.03 8.47 -0.17
CA ASP A 188 3.31 8.26 0.51
C ASP A 188 3.19 7.37 1.74
N HIS A 189 2.14 7.57 2.55
CA HIS A 189 1.89 6.75 3.72
C HIS A 189 1.62 5.29 3.34
N LEU A 190 0.79 5.05 2.31
CA LEU A 190 0.54 3.70 1.82
C LEU A 190 1.82 3.03 1.29
N LEU A 191 2.63 3.75 0.51
CA LEU A 191 3.89 3.24 -0.01
C LEU A 191 4.91 2.97 1.11
N TRP A 192 4.96 3.84 2.11
CA TRP A 192 5.80 3.63 3.30
C TRP A 192 5.37 2.38 4.09
N VAL A 193 4.07 2.12 4.24
CA VAL A 193 3.58 0.89 4.89
C VAL A 193 4.04 -0.35 4.12
N ILE A 194 3.93 -0.32 2.79
CA ILE A 194 4.42 -1.40 1.92
C ILE A 194 5.91 -1.64 2.14
N GLU A 195 6.73 -0.59 2.07
CA GLU A 195 8.18 -0.69 2.18
C GLU A 195 8.67 -1.10 3.56
N SER A 196 8.11 -0.51 4.61
CA SER A 196 8.47 -0.79 6.00
C SER A 196 8.16 -2.22 6.43
N ASN A 197 7.24 -2.88 5.72
CA ASN A 197 6.89 -4.28 5.93
C ASN A 197 7.51 -5.21 4.87
N ASN A 198 8.47 -4.73 4.06
CA ASN A 198 9.13 -5.49 3.00
C ASN A 198 8.17 -6.10 1.97
N LEU A 199 6.98 -5.50 1.77
CA LEU A 199 5.96 -6.04 0.89
C LEU A 199 6.29 -5.86 -0.61
N GLN A 200 7.29 -5.06 -0.92
CA GLN A 200 7.84 -4.87 -2.27
C GLN A 200 8.74 -6.03 -2.71
N TYR A 201 9.15 -6.91 -1.79
CA TYR A 201 9.96 -8.09 -2.09
C TYR A 201 9.10 -9.34 -2.01
N PHE A 202 8.87 -9.99 -3.15
CA PHE A 202 8.04 -11.17 -3.23
C PHE A 202 8.49 -12.08 -4.37
N SER A 203 8.08 -13.33 -4.30
CA SER A 203 8.35 -14.32 -5.35
C SER A 203 7.08 -15.00 -5.81
N PHE A 204 7.02 -15.30 -7.09
CA PHE A 204 6.01 -16.16 -7.69
C PHE A 204 6.49 -17.60 -7.64
N VAL A 205 5.60 -18.54 -7.34
CA VAL A 205 5.93 -19.96 -7.45
C VAL A 205 5.80 -20.38 -8.91
N VAL A 206 6.80 -21.06 -9.46
CA VAL A 206 6.72 -21.61 -10.81
C VAL A 206 6.29 -23.07 -10.71
N LEU A 207 5.08 -23.39 -11.19
CA LEU A 207 4.60 -24.78 -11.31
C LEU A 207 4.23 -25.04 -12.77
N ASN A 208 4.74 -26.13 -13.36
CA ASN A 208 4.45 -26.50 -14.75
C ASN A 208 4.61 -25.31 -15.73
N HIS A 209 5.71 -24.56 -15.60
CA HIS A 209 6.03 -23.37 -16.41
C HIS A 209 4.99 -22.23 -16.33
N LYS A 210 4.17 -22.18 -15.27
CA LYS A 210 3.23 -21.09 -15.02
C LYS A 210 3.48 -20.47 -13.64
N TYR A 211 3.32 -19.16 -13.53
CA TYR A 211 3.55 -18.39 -12.29
C TYR A 211 2.34 -18.41 -11.36
N TYR A 212 2.37 -19.17 -10.26
CA TYR A 212 1.32 -19.33 -9.24
C TYR A 212 1.56 -18.46 -8.02
N GLY A 213 0.58 -17.59 -7.73
CA GLY A 213 0.48 -16.84 -6.49
C GLY A 213 1.60 -15.83 -6.28
N CYS A 214 1.40 -14.96 -5.30
CA CYS A 214 2.47 -14.28 -4.60
C CYS A 214 2.65 -15.11 -3.32
N ARG A 215 3.71 -15.92 -3.23
CA ARG A 215 4.02 -16.61 -1.97
C ARG A 215 4.73 -15.58 -1.09
N ASP A 216 4.16 -15.35 0.09
CA ASP A 216 4.67 -14.64 1.26
C ASP A 216 5.83 -13.67 1.02
N PHE A 217 5.63 -12.40 1.40
CA PHE A 217 6.71 -11.41 1.57
C PHE A 217 7.79 -12.02 2.45
N VAL A 218 8.85 -12.54 1.82
CA VAL A 218 9.87 -13.33 2.50
C VAL A 218 10.68 -12.35 3.34
N ILE A 219 10.51 -12.44 4.66
CA ILE A 219 11.37 -11.82 5.66
C ILE A 219 12.63 -12.67 5.79
#